data_AF-A0A8S3IIY7-F1
#
_entry.id   AF-A0A8S3IIY7-F1
#
_cell.length_a   1.000
_cell.length_b   1.000
_cell.length_c   1.000
_cell.angle_alpha   90.00
_cell.angle_beta   90.00
_cell.angle_gamma   90.00
#
_symmetry.space_group_name_H-M   'P 1'
#
loop_
_entity.id
_entity.type
_entity.pdbx_description
1 polymer ?
#
loop_
_entity_poly.entity_id
_entity_poly.type
_entity_poly.pdbx_seq_one_letter_code
_entity_poly.pdbx_strand_id
1 'polypeptide(L)' 'MSAPPAIIAATAKQTASVIFLHGLGDVGASWREAIETYRIHKAVPYVKFIFPNA' A
#
# COMPACT_ATOMS: atom_id res chain seq x y z
N MET A 1 20.91 5.38 -1.46
CA MET A 1 20.06 4.26 -1.93
C MET A 1 18.64 4.57 -1.48
N SER A 2 17.64 4.52 -2.36
CA SER A 2 16.25 4.74 -1.93
C SER A 2 15.79 3.59 -1.04
N ALA A 3 14.93 3.88 -0.07
CA ALA A 3 14.34 2.84 0.78
C ALA A 3 13.43 1.93 -0.06
N PRO A 4 13.38 0.62 0.23
CA PRO A 4 12.45 -0.27 -0.46
C PRO A 4 10.99 0.18 -0.23
N PRO A 5 10.09 -0.02 -1.20
CA PRO A 5 8.69 0.35 -1.07
C PRO A 5 8.02 -0.42 0.07
N ALA A 6 7.11 0.23 0.78
CA ALA A 6 6.23 -0.48 1.71
C ALA A 6 5.18 -1.27 0.91
N ILE A 7 4.90 -2.50 1.31
CA ILE A 7 3.99 -3.41 0.61
C ILE A 7 2.96 -3.96 1.59
N ILE A 8 1.69 -3.95 1.18
CA ILE A 8 0.61 -4.71 1.80
C ILE A 8 0.17 -5.77 0.79
N ALA A 9 0.41 -7.04 1.11
CA ALA A 9 0.04 -8.16 0.25
C ALA A 9 -1.48 -8.35 0.21
N ALA A 10 -1.98 -8.89 -0.90
CA ALA A 10 -3.33 -9.45 -0.95
C ALA A 10 -3.44 -10.63 0.02
N THR A 11 -4.58 -10.78 0.71
CA THR A 11 -4.86 -11.91 1.61
C THR A 11 -5.53 -13.09 0.91
N ALA A 12 -6.00 -12.89 -0.33
CA ALA A 12 -6.52 -13.92 -1.21
C ALA A 12 -5.82 -13.88 -2.58
N LYS A 13 -6.26 -14.71 -3.54
CA LYS A 13 -5.70 -14.72 -4.90
C LYS A 13 -5.70 -13.30 -5.47
N GLN A 14 -4.51 -12.73 -5.68
CA GLN A 14 -4.38 -11.37 -6.16
C GLN A 14 -5.01 -11.23 -7.56
N THR A 15 -5.88 -10.24 -7.73
CA THR A 15 -6.48 -9.89 -9.03
C THR A 15 -6.15 -8.46 -9.45
N ALA A 16 -5.71 -7.60 -8.53
CA ALA A 16 -5.34 -6.22 -8.82
C ALA A 16 -4.13 -5.74 -7.99
N SER A 17 -3.54 -4.62 -8.40
CA SER A 17 -2.51 -3.90 -7.65
C SER A 17 -2.76 -2.42 -7.69
N VAL A 18 -2.51 -1.74 -6.58
CA VAL A 18 -2.54 -0.28 -6.47
C VAL A 18 -1.14 0.20 -6.11
N ILE A 19 -0.62 1.13 -6.91
CA ILE A 19 0.62 1.85 -6.61
C ILE A 19 0.20 3.25 -6.18
N PHE A 20 0.49 3.61 -4.93
CA PHE A 20 0.11 4.90 -4.36
C PHE A 20 1.37 5.75 -4.14
N LEU A 21 1.40 6.92 -4.77
CA LEU A 21 2.49 7.89 -4.63
C LEU A 21 2.08 8.92 -3.58
N HIS A 22 2.94 9.13 -2.58
CA HIS A 22 2.72 10.14 -1.55
C HIS A 22 3.03 11.56 -2.05
N GLY A 23 2.66 12.56 -1.26
CA GLY A 23 2.93 13.97 -1.54
C GLY A 23 4.35 14.42 -1.15
N LEU A 24 4.69 15.66 -1.50
CA LEU A 24 5.97 16.28 -1.16
C LEU A 24 6.20 16.32 0.36
N GLY A 25 7.36 15.86 0.82
CA GLY A 25 7.76 15.87 2.23
C GLY A 25 7.23 14.69 3.06
N ASP A 26 6.49 13.77 2.45
CA ASP A 26 6.00 12.55 3.08
C ASP A 26 6.89 11.34 2.71
N VAL A 27 6.59 10.18 3.29
CA VAL A 27 7.26 8.90 3.00
C VAL A 27 6.24 7.81 2.71
N GLY A 28 6.49 6.94 1.72
CA GLY A 28 5.51 5.89 1.35
C GLY A 28 5.04 5.00 2.51
N ALA A 29 5.89 4.77 3.51
CA ALA A 29 5.55 3.95 4.68
C ALA A 29 4.47 4.58 5.60
N SER A 30 4.30 5.90 5.61
CA SER A 30 3.32 6.59 6.46
C SER A 30 1.86 6.23 6.10
N TRP A 31 1.62 5.84 4.84
CA TRP A 31 0.29 5.50 4.32
C TRP A 31 -0.15 4.06 4.62
N ARG A 32 0.75 3.23 5.15
CA ARG A 32 0.49 1.81 5.36
C ARG A 32 -0.67 1.58 6.34
N GLU A 33 -0.70 2.28 7.47
CA GLU A 33 -1.73 2.10 8.51
C GLU A 33 -3.12 2.50 8.02
N ALA A 34 -3.22 3.63 7.30
CA ALA A 34 -4.47 4.11 6.72
C ALA A 34 -5.07 3.09 5.72
N ILE A 35 -4.22 2.51 4.87
CA ILE A 35 -4.68 1.51 3.89
C ILE A 35 -4.93 0.14 4.51
N GLU A 36 -4.16 -0.27 5.52
CA GLU A 36 -4.43 -1.49 6.29
C GLU A 36 -5.84 -1.42 6.92
N THR A 37 -6.16 -0.29 7.55
CA THR A 37 -7.49 -0.01 8.12
C THR A 37 -8.58 0.00 7.05
N TYR A 38 -8.35 0.69 5.92
CA TYR A 38 -9.27 0.69 4.79
C TYR A 38 -9.52 -0.73 4.25
N ARG A 39 -8.46 -1.54 4.09
CA ARG A 39 -8.53 -2.91 3.58
C ARG A 39 -9.41 -3.80 4.46
N ILE A 40 -9.24 -3.69 5.78
CA ILE A 40 -10.04 -4.42 6.77
C ILE A 40 -11.51 -4.01 6.69
N HIS A 41 -11.79 -2.71 6.63
CA HIS A 41 -13.17 -2.22 6.66
C HIS A 41 -13.92 -2.34 5.32
N LYS A 42 -13.23 -2.40 4.18
CA LYS A 42 -13.85 -2.47 2.84
C LYS A 42 -13.77 -3.84 2.19
N ALA A 43 -13.22 -4.86 2.86
CA ALA A 43 -13.12 -6.23 2.36
C ALA A 43 -12.54 -6.30 0.93
N VAL A 44 -11.32 -5.79 0.74
CA VAL A 44 -10.57 -5.87 -0.53
C VAL A 44 -9.42 -6.89 -0.46
N PRO A 45 -9.70 -8.20 -0.31
CA PRO A 45 -8.66 -9.21 -0.05
C PRO A 45 -7.81 -9.54 -1.28
N TYR A 46 -8.26 -9.15 -2.49
CA TYR A 46 -7.63 -9.51 -3.76
C TYR A 46 -6.66 -8.44 -4.30
N VAL A 47 -6.45 -7.34 -3.55
CA VAL A 47 -5.64 -6.20 -3.97
C VAL A 47 -4.33 -6.13 -3.19
N LYS A 48 -3.22 -6.02 -3.91
CA LYS A 48 -1.91 -5.68 -3.34
C LYS A 48 -1.70 -4.18 -3.40
N PHE A 49 -1.20 -3.58 -2.32
CA PHE A 49 -0.87 -2.16 -2.26
C PHE A 49 0.65 -1.97 -2.17
N ILE A 50 1.17 -1.00 -2.91
CA ILE A 50 2.60 -0.68 -2.99
C ILE A 50 2.77 0.83 -2.77
N PHE A 51 3.67 1.20 -1.86
CA PHE A 51 3.97 2.58 -1.49
C PHE A 51 5.46 2.85 -1.65
N PRO A 52 5.93 3.27 -2.83
CA PRO A 52 7.31 3.66 -3.03
C PRO A 52 7.66 4.92 -2.24
N ASN A 53 8.95 5.05 -1.93
CA ASN A 53 9.54 6.30 -1.47
C ASN A 53 10.42 6.83 -2.62
N ALA A 54 10.01 7.93 -3.23
CA ALA A 54 10.63 8.51 -4.43
C ALA A 54 11.69 9.56 -4.07
#